data_AF-A0A1E7RIE0-F1
#
_entry.id   AF-A0A1E7RIE0-F1
#
_cell.length_a   1.000
_cell.length_b   1.000
_cell.length_c   1.000
_cell.angle_alpha   90.00
_cell.angle_beta   90.00
_cell.angle_gamma   90.00
#
_symmetry.space_group_name_H-M   'P 1'
#
loop_
_entity.id
_entity.type
_entity.pdbx_description
1 polymer ?
#
loop_
_entity_poly.entity_id
_entity_poly.type
_entity_poly.pdbx_seq_one_letter_code
_entity_poly.pdbx_strand_id
1 'polypeptide(L)'
;MRNIPELLRLVLRTFRYVEWYELNELVTIIKRGDADFNADEFKAQLERLVGSDRVPIEELNEVTGLALNSDEEARQWLIEIHRELLR
;
A
#
# COMPACT_ATOMS: atom_id res chain seq x y z
N MET A 1 14.01 2.09 13.34
CA MET A 1 13.22 3.27 12.91
C MET A 1 12.26 2.77 11.84
N ARG A 2 10.96 3.02 11.97
CA ARG A 2 9.96 2.58 10.99
C ARG A 2 9.86 3.64 9.89
N ASN A 3 10.03 3.24 8.64
CA ASN A 3 10.02 4.14 7.48
C ASN A 3 8.67 4.12 6.76
N ILE A 4 7.84 3.10 7.00
CA ILE A 4 6.44 3.06 6.56
C ILE A 4 5.54 3.71 7.61
N PRO A 5 4.73 4.72 7.25
CA PRO A 5 3.72 5.30 8.13
C PRO A 5 2.76 4.25 8.71
N GLU A 6 2.27 4.48 9.93
CA GLU A 6 1.49 3.49 10.69
C GLU A 6 0.17 3.11 10.01
N LEU A 7 -0.55 4.08 9.45
CA LEU A 7 -1.79 3.84 8.72
C LEU A 7 -1.54 3.00 7.46
N LEU A 8 -0.57 3.39 6.63
CA LEU A 8 -0.16 2.63 5.44
C LEU A 8 0.21 1.19 5.82
N ARG A 9 0.99 1.01 6.87
CA ARG A 9 1.38 -0.30 7.39
C ARG A 9 0.18 -1.13 7.85
N LEU A 10 -0.77 -0.53 8.56
CA LEU A 10 -1.96 -1.23 9.04
C LEU A 10 -2.83 -1.70 7.86
N VAL A 11 -3.08 -0.83 6.90
CA VAL A 11 -3.88 -1.16 5.71
C VAL A 11 -3.18 -2.24 4.88
N LEU A 12 -1.88 -2.09 4.56
CA LEU A 12 -1.15 -3.10 3.79
C LEU A 12 -1.03 -4.46 4.50
N ARG A 13 -1.06 -4.48 5.84
CA ARG A 13 -1.11 -5.71 6.63
C ARG A 13 -2.50 -6.35 6.65
N THR A 14 -3.56 -5.54 6.60
CA THR A 14 -4.94 -6.03 6.57
C THR A 14 -5.28 -6.61 5.20
N PHE A 15 -4.82 -5.98 4.12
CA PHE A 15 -5.02 -6.41 2.73
C PHE A 15 -3.75 -7.08 2.18
N ARG A 16 -3.22 -8.02 2.97
CA ARG A 16 -1.90 -8.64 2.78
C ARG A 16 -1.86 -9.62 1.62
N TYR A 17 -2.98 -10.23 1.23
CA TYR A 17 -2.96 -11.27 0.22
C TYR A 17 -2.90 -10.70 -1.20
N VAL A 18 -1.84 -11.15 -1.86
CA VAL A 18 -1.39 -10.87 -3.23
C VAL A 18 -2.24 -11.67 -4.23
N GLU A 19 -3.53 -11.74 -3.99
CA GLU A 19 -4.49 -12.01 -5.04
C GLU A 19 -5.30 -10.74 -5.18
N TRP A 20 -5.30 -10.18 -6.39
CA TRP A 20 -5.98 -8.95 -6.81
C TRP A 20 -7.40 -8.74 -6.23
N TYR A 21 -8.03 -9.78 -5.68
CA TYR A 21 -9.28 -9.73 -4.95
C TYR A 21 -9.26 -8.83 -3.70
N GLU A 22 -8.27 -8.95 -2.79
CA GLU A 22 -8.26 -8.14 -1.56
C GLU A 22 -8.01 -6.65 -1.84
N LEU A 23 -7.21 -6.35 -2.88
CA LEU A 23 -7.03 -4.98 -3.36
C LEU A 23 -8.33 -4.42 -3.97
N ASN A 24 -9.10 -5.24 -4.69
CA ASN A 24 -10.41 -4.81 -5.19
C ASN A 24 -11.42 -4.56 -4.05
N GLU A 25 -11.38 -5.35 -2.98
CA GLU A 25 -12.17 -5.08 -1.77
C GLU A 25 -11.74 -3.77 -1.10
N LEU A 26 -10.44 -3.52 -0.93
CA LEU A 26 -9.92 -2.26 -0.41
C LEU A 26 -10.40 -1.05 -1.24
N VAL A 27 -10.29 -1.14 -2.57
CA VAL A 27 -10.78 -0.10 -3.49
C VAL A 27 -12.29 0.10 -3.33
N THR A 28 -13.05 -0.99 -3.23
CA THR A 28 -14.50 -0.95 -3.06
C THR A 28 -14.90 -0.29 -1.74
N ILE A 29 -14.24 -0.64 -0.63
CA ILE A 29 -14.47 -0.07 0.70
C ILE A 29 -14.18 1.43 0.69
N ILE A 30 -13.02 1.84 0.12
CA ILE A 30 -12.65 3.25 -0.01
C ILE A 30 -13.67 4.02 -0.87
N LYS A 31 -14.09 3.47 -2.01
CA LYS A 31 -15.05 4.10 -2.92
C LYS A 31 -16.44 4.26 -2.31
N ARG A 32 -16.87 3.29 -1.52
CA ARG A 32 -18.17 3.33 -0.83
C ARG A 32 -18.17 4.27 0.37
N GLY A 33 -16.98 4.68 0.85
CA GLY A 33 -16.83 5.44 2.09
C GLY A 33 -17.03 4.58 3.34
N ASP A 34 -16.95 3.26 3.20
CA ASP A 34 -17.10 2.28 4.29
C ASP A 34 -15.76 1.99 4.98
N ALA A 35 -14.71 2.75 4.65
CA ALA A 35 -13.39 2.56 5.24
C ALA A 35 -13.39 3.01 6.71
N ASP A 36 -13.03 2.10 7.62
CA ASP A 36 -12.80 2.41 9.04
C ASP A 36 -11.50 3.23 9.28
N PHE A 37 -10.90 3.78 8.23
CA PHE A 37 -9.68 4.57 8.27
C PHE A 37 -9.77 5.76 7.32
N ASN A 38 -8.90 6.75 7.53
CA ASN A 38 -8.83 7.94 6.68
C ASN A 38 -8.25 7.59 5.30
N ALA A 39 -9.12 7.42 4.30
CA ALA A 39 -8.73 7.03 2.95
C ALA A 39 -7.86 8.07 2.24
N ASP A 40 -8.09 9.37 2.48
CA ASP A 40 -7.29 10.44 1.88
C ASP A 40 -5.87 10.47 2.47
N GLU A 41 -5.76 10.27 3.79
CA GLU A 41 -4.47 10.15 4.45
C GLU A 41 -3.71 8.89 3.96
N PHE A 42 -4.41 7.77 3.79
CA PHE A 42 -3.83 6.55 3.23
C PHE A 42 -3.26 6.79 1.82
N LYS A 43 -4.04 7.42 0.93
CA LYS A 43 -3.59 7.78 -0.43
C LYS A 43 -2.36 8.69 -0.40
N ALA A 44 -2.37 9.72 0.44
CA ALA A 44 -1.24 10.64 0.58
C ALA A 44 0.03 9.95 1.11
N GLN A 45 -0.11 9.00 2.03
CA GLN A 45 1.02 8.22 2.54
C GLN A 45 1.58 7.27 1.47
N LEU A 46 0.71 6.65 0.67
CA LEU A 46 1.09 5.80 -0.46
C LEU A 46 1.85 6.61 -1.52
N GLU A 47 1.30 7.76 -1.92
CA GLU A 47 1.92 8.66 -2.91
C GLU A 47 3.32 9.14 -2.45
N ARG A 48 3.46 9.49 -1.17
CA ARG A 48 4.76 9.87 -0.59
C ARG A 48 5.77 8.74 -0.65
N LEU A 49 5.34 7.50 -0.41
CA LEU A 49 6.23 6.33 -0.47
C LEU A 49 6.65 6.02 -1.91
N VAL A 50 5.72 6.13 -2.87
CA VAL A 50 6.02 6.00 -4.31
C VAL A 50 7.05 7.05 -4.76
N GLY A 51 6.89 8.28 -4.31
CA GLY A 51 7.79 9.40 -4.65
C GLY A 51 9.10 9.44 -3.85
N SER A 52 9.35 8.49 -2.95
CA SER A 52 10.57 8.47 -2.14
C SER A 52 11.78 7.95 -2.93
N ASP A 53 12.97 8.52 -2.67
CA ASP A 53 14.22 8.09 -3.31
C ASP A 53 14.58 6.63 -3.01
N ARG A 54 14.12 6.10 -1.87
CA ARG A 54 14.39 4.73 -1.43
C ARG A 54 13.16 4.13 -0.78
N VAL A 55 12.75 2.97 -1.27
CA VAL A 55 11.61 2.24 -0.74
C VAL A 55 12.09 1.31 0.38
N PRO A 56 11.43 1.26 1.56
CA PRO A 56 11.82 0.37 2.64
C PRO A 56 11.38 -1.08 2.33
N ILE A 57 12.08 -1.75 1.40
CA ILE A 57 11.75 -3.09 0.90
C ILE A 57 11.58 -4.10 2.04
N GLU A 58 12.53 -4.14 2.98
CA GLU A 58 12.50 -5.10 4.10
C GLU A 58 11.23 -4.92 4.93
N GLU A 59 10.87 -3.67 5.23
CA GLU A 59 9.66 -3.36 5.99
C GLU A 59 8.39 -3.67 5.18
N LEU A 60 8.40 -3.42 3.86
CA LEU A 60 7.28 -3.78 2.99
C LEU A 60 7.08 -5.29 2.95
N ASN A 61 8.14 -6.08 2.78
CA ASN A 61 8.10 -7.54 2.76
C ASN A 61 7.60 -8.09 4.11
N GLU A 62 8.02 -7.52 5.24
CA GLU A 62 7.50 -7.90 6.55
C GLU A 62 6.00 -7.65 6.70
N VAL A 63 5.52 -6.49 6.21
CA VAL A 63 4.13 -6.07 6.33
C VAL A 63 3.21 -6.84 5.39
N THR A 64 3.65 -7.03 4.15
CA THR A 64 2.86 -7.59 3.05
C THR A 64 3.08 -9.09 2.89
N GLY A 65 4.13 -9.68 3.47
CA GLY A 65 4.53 -11.06 3.18
C GLY A 65 5.03 -11.28 1.75
N LEU A 66 5.26 -10.22 0.98
CA LEU A 66 5.88 -10.29 -0.33
C LEU A 66 7.37 -10.62 -0.22
N ALA A 67 7.93 -11.00 -1.36
CA ALA A 67 9.36 -11.20 -1.55
C ALA A 67 9.88 -10.23 -2.63
N LEU A 68 9.66 -8.93 -2.43
CA LEU A 68 10.19 -7.88 -3.30
C LEU A 68 11.73 -7.85 -3.18
N ASN A 69 12.42 -7.74 -4.30
CA ASN A 69 13.88 -7.89 -4.40
C ASN A 69 14.60 -6.59 -4.78
N SER A 70 13.86 -5.53 -5.16
CA SER A 70 14.44 -4.25 -5.56
C SER A 70 13.54 -3.06 -5.26
N ASP A 71 14.14 -1.86 -5.15
CA ASP A 71 13.41 -0.61 -4.94
C ASP A 71 12.45 -0.34 -6.10
N GLU A 72 12.85 -0.68 -7.33
CA GLU A 72 12.01 -0.54 -8.52
C GLU A 72 10.81 -1.47 -8.48
N GLU A 73 11.01 -2.75 -8.13
CA GLU A 73 9.92 -3.71 -7.99
C GLU A 73 8.92 -3.28 -6.91
N ALA A 74 9.42 -2.85 -5.75
CA ALA A 74 8.59 -2.34 -4.67
C ALA A 74 7.82 -1.08 -5.08
N ARG A 75 8.47 -0.17 -5.82
CA ARG A 75 7.83 1.04 -6.35
C ARG A 75 6.75 0.71 -7.37
N GLN A 76 7.01 -0.19 -8.32
CA GLN A 76 6.01 -0.61 -9.31
C GLN A 76 4.77 -1.20 -8.62
N TRP A 77 4.98 -2.07 -7.63
CA TRP A 77 3.88 -2.64 -6.85
C TRP A 77 3.05 -1.56 -6.13
N LEU A 78 3.70 -0.57 -5.51
CA LEU A 78 3.00 0.56 -4.88
C LEU A 78 2.25 1.44 -5.90
N ILE A 79 2.81 1.62 -7.10
CA ILE A 79 2.16 2.35 -8.20
C ILE A 79 0.91 1.61 -8.68
N GLU A 80 0.95 0.29 -8.78
CA GLU A 80 -0.22 -0.51 -9.17
C GLU A 80 -1.36 -0.36 -8.16
N ILE A 81 -1.06 -0.44 -6.86
CA ILE A 81 -2.06 -0.17 -5.79
C ILE A 81 -2.62 1.24 -5.94
N HIS A 82 -1.76 2.24 -6.12
CA HIS A 82 -2.19 3.62 -6.29
C HIS A 82 -3.10 3.82 -7.51
N ARG A 83 -2.79 3.15 -8.63
CA ARG A 83 -3.62 3.19 -9.85
C ARG A 83 -4.98 2.56 -9.64
N GLU A 84 -5.06 1.41 -8.98
CA GLU A 84 -6.35 0.76 -8.70
C GLU A 84 -7.22 1.60 -7.75
N LEU A 85 -6.62 2.35 -6.83
CA LEU A 85 -7.32 3.28 -5.93
C LEU A 85 -7.86 4.55 -6.62
N LEU A 86 -7.30 4.92 -7.78
CA LEU A 86 -7.70 6.10 -8.56
C LEU A 86 -8.68 5.80 -9.70
N ARG A 87 -8.77 4.53 -10.14
CA ARG A 87 -9.87 4.06 -11.00
C ARG A 87 -11.20 4.18 -10.29
#